data_AF-A0A257PN00-F1
#
_entry.id   AF-A0A257PN00-F1
#
_cell.length_a   1.000
_cell.length_b   1.000
_cell.length_c   1.000
_cell.angle_alpha   90.00
_cell.angle_beta   90.00
_cell.angle_gamma   90.00
#
_symmetry.space_group_name_H-M   'P 1'
#
loop_
_entity.id
_entity.type
_entity.pdbx_description
1 polymer ?
#
loop_
_entity_poly.entity_id
_entity_poly.type
_entity_poly.pdbx_seq_one_letter_code
_entity_poly.pdbx_strand_id
1 'polypeptide(L)'
;MSQTTAATTPVPASPHPSQLDVDTQQQTAQGDFSDYKIIRRNGAVVGFEPGKIAVAMTKAFLAVQGGQGAVSASMRDTVNALTENVVRALLRSRPSGGTFHIEDIQDQVELSLMRTGQHEVARAYVLYRERRAQERARQKADVASQAAAPVLHVLDGNVRKPLDQGALVNLIESACAHLSADVKADPIVAETLRNLYDG
;
A
#
# COMPACT_ATOMS: atom_id res chain seq x y z
N MET A 1 28.22 67.93 37.78
CA MET A 1 28.85 66.65 37.37
C MET A 1 27.76 65.84 36.69
N SER A 2 27.54 66.03 35.39
CA SER A 2 28.26 65.38 34.27
C SER A 2 27.88 63.90 34.10
N GLN A 3 27.17 63.59 32.99
CA GLN A 3 27.50 62.53 32.01
C GLN A 3 27.31 61.07 32.49
N THR A 4 26.94 60.04 31.72
CA THR A 4 26.76 59.80 30.29
C THR A 4 26.05 58.45 30.12
N THR A 5 25.35 58.28 29.00
CA THR A 5 24.68 57.07 28.50
C THR A 5 25.67 55.96 28.06
N ALA A 6 25.25 54.69 28.13
CA ALA A 6 25.66 53.65 27.16
C ALA A 6 24.68 52.47 27.18
N ALA A 7 23.95 52.31 26.07
CA ALA A 7 23.22 51.10 25.71
C ALA A 7 24.19 50.08 25.10
N THR A 8 23.96 48.78 25.33
CA THR A 8 24.64 47.69 24.61
C THR A 8 23.59 46.75 24.01
N THR A 9 23.67 46.64 22.68
CA THR A 9 22.82 45.88 21.78
C THR A 9 23.24 44.40 21.74
N PRO A 10 22.32 43.42 21.68
CA PRO A 10 22.68 42.05 21.30
C PRO A 10 22.59 41.82 19.78
N VAL A 11 23.54 41.05 19.26
CA VAL A 11 23.66 40.60 17.86
C VAL A 11 22.60 39.54 17.54
N PRO A 12 21.95 39.53 16.35
CA PRO A 12 21.12 38.42 15.93
C PRO A 12 21.96 37.32 15.25
N ALA A 13 21.88 36.09 15.78
CA ALA A 13 22.38 34.89 15.13
C ALA A 13 21.43 34.46 13.99
N SER A 14 21.99 34.19 12.82
CA SER A 14 21.27 33.64 11.66
C SER A 14 20.84 32.19 11.90
N PRO A 15 19.60 31.79 11.56
CA PRO A 15 19.25 30.37 11.51
C PRO A 15 19.52 29.79 10.11
N HIS A 16 20.26 28.68 10.09
CA HIS A 16 20.38 27.73 8.98
C HIS A 16 19.01 27.07 8.65
N PRO A 17 18.83 26.53 7.43
CA PRO A 17 17.51 26.22 6.86
C PRO A 17 16.86 25.01 7.53
N SER A 18 15.64 25.24 8.03
CA SER A 18 14.76 24.24 8.62
C SER A 18 14.36 23.18 7.59
N GLN A 19 14.54 21.92 7.97
CA GLN A 19 13.97 20.76 7.31
C GLN A 19 12.45 20.89 7.23
N LEU A 20 11.90 20.49 6.08
CA LEU A 20 10.48 20.46 5.78
C LEU A 20 9.78 19.38 6.63
N ASP A 21 9.43 19.73 7.86
CA ASP A 21 8.40 19.01 8.61
C ASP A 21 7.03 19.39 8.03
N VAL A 22 6.49 18.50 7.21
CA VAL A 22 5.10 18.58 6.76
C VAL A 22 4.22 18.13 7.92
N ASP A 23 4.05 19.01 8.90
CA ASP A 23 3.13 18.80 10.03
C ASP A 23 1.69 18.83 9.50
N THR A 24 1.22 17.65 9.10
CA THR A 24 -0.13 17.45 8.58
C THR A 24 -1.02 17.04 9.75
N GLN A 25 -1.19 17.91 10.74
CA GLN A 25 -2.26 17.75 11.72
C GLN A 25 -3.61 18.07 11.05
N GLN A 26 -4.15 17.03 10.41
CA GLN A 26 -5.44 17.00 9.71
C GLN A 26 -6.60 17.18 10.69
N GLN A 27 -7.33 18.29 10.57
CA GLN A 27 -8.68 18.44 11.08
C GLN A 27 -9.67 17.89 10.04
N THR A 28 -9.80 16.56 9.97
CA THR A 28 -10.99 15.91 9.42
C THR A 28 -11.95 15.61 10.57
N ALA A 29 -13.25 15.91 10.41
CA ALA A 29 -14.31 15.79 11.41
C ALA A 29 -14.10 14.62 12.42
N GLN A 30 -13.94 14.97 13.70
CA GLN A 30 -13.78 14.04 14.82
C GLN A 30 -15.12 13.33 15.10
N GLY A 31 -15.45 12.31 14.31
CA GLY A 31 -16.47 11.32 14.65
C GLY A 31 -15.84 10.14 15.40
N ASP A 32 -16.58 9.53 16.32
CA ASP A 32 -16.18 8.22 16.85
C ASP A 32 -16.39 7.16 15.75
N PHE A 33 -15.29 6.61 15.26
CA PHE A 33 -15.27 5.57 14.21
C PHE A 33 -14.91 4.19 14.75
N SER A 34 -14.89 4.01 16.08
CA SER A 34 -14.42 2.79 16.74
C SER A 34 -15.20 1.54 16.30
N ASP A 35 -16.49 1.72 16.01
CA ASP A 35 -17.42 0.67 15.57
C ASP A 35 -17.29 0.30 14.08
N TYR A 36 -16.39 0.96 13.34
CA TYR A 36 -16.20 0.74 11.91
C TYR A 36 -14.85 0.10 11.60
N LYS A 37 -14.87 -0.95 10.78
CA LYS A 37 -13.69 -1.71 10.36
C LYS A 37 -13.59 -1.83 8.85
N ILE A 38 -12.37 -2.00 8.36
CA ILE A 38 -12.06 -2.22 6.95
C ILE A 38 -11.44 -3.60 6.78
N ILE A 39 -11.96 -4.40 5.84
CA ILE A 39 -11.28 -5.61 5.34
C ILE A 39 -10.38 -5.21 4.17
N ARG A 40 -9.07 -5.34 4.35
CA ARG A 40 -8.08 -5.12 3.28
C ARG A 40 -8.08 -6.28 2.29
N ARG A 41 -7.47 -6.08 1.11
CA ARG A 41 -7.31 -7.11 0.05
C ARG A 41 -6.60 -8.39 0.53
N ASN A 42 -5.79 -8.31 1.58
CA ASN A 42 -5.11 -9.47 2.16
C ASN A 42 -5.91 -10.17 3.28
N GLY A 43 -7.19 -9.80 3.47
CA GLY A 43 -8.05 -10.33 4.52
C GLY A 43 -7.86 -9.69 5.89
N ALA A 44 -6.82 -8.85 6.09
CA ALA A 44 -6.59 -8.21 7.38
C ALA A 44 -7.68 -7.17 7.69
N VAL A 45 -8.20 -7.21 8.92
CA VAL A 45 -9.17 -6.25 9.45
C VAL A 45 -8.43 -5.12 10.15
N VAL A 46 -8.74 -3.88 9.79
CA VAL A 46 -8.14 -2.67 10.39
C VAL A 46 -9.22 -1.67 10.78
N GLY A 47 -8.89 -0.73 11.67
CA GLY A 47 -9.79 0.37 12.03
C GLY A 47 -10.11 1.27 10.83
N PHE A 48 -11.33 1.82 10.78
CA PHE A 48 -11.67 2.86 9.83
C PHE A 48 -11.01 4.19 10.20
N GLU A 49 -10.23 4.75 9.28
CA GLU A 49 -9.51 6.01 9.47
C GLU A 49 -9.77 6.94 8.27
N PRO A 50 -10.66 7.94 8.42
CA PRO A 50 -10.93 8.92 7.37
C PRO A 50 -9.69 9.67 6.87
N GLY A 51 -8.70 9.89 7.74
CA GLY A 51 -7.44 10.54 7.36
C GLY A 51 -6.71 9.83 6.21
N LYS A 52 -6.83 8.49 6.10
CA LYS A 52 -6.25 7.74 4.98
C LYS A 52 -6.94 8.04 3.65
N ILE A 53 -8.22 8.39 3.66
CA ILE A 53 -8.95 8.84 2.48
C ILE A 53 -8.41 10.21 2.07
N ALA A 54 -8.34 11.17 2.99
CA ALA A 54 -7.81 12.51 2.72
C ALA A 54 -6.40 12.46 2.11
N VAL A 55 -5.49 11.66 2.68
CA VAL A 55 -4.14 11.48 2.14
C VAL A 55 -4.16 10.93 0.71
N ALA A 56 -5.01 9.95 0.42
CA ALA A 56 -5.12 9.38 -0.93
C ALA A 56 -5.69 10.40 -1.93
N MET A 57 -6.68 11.20 -1.52
CA MET A 57 -7.25 12.27 -2.33
C MET A 57 -6.19 13.34 -2.62
N THR A 58 -5.46 13.82 -1.61
CA THR A 58 -4.37 14.79 -1.79
C THR A 58 -3.34 14.30 -2.79
N LYS A 59 -2.94 13.02 -2.75
CA LYS A 59 -2.01 12.45 -3.74
C LYS A 59 -2.55 12.48 -5.17
N ALA A 60 -3.85 12.23 -5.35
CA ALA A 60 -4.49 12.33 -6.65
C ALA A 60 -4.53 13.78 -7.16
N PHE A 61 -4.87 14.75 -6.30
CA PHE A 61 -4.85 16.18 -6.64
C PHE A 61 -3.44 16.66 -7.02
N LEU A 62 -2.43 16.29 -6.22
CA LEU A 62 -1.04 16.65 -6.50
C LEU A 62 -0.55 16.05 -7.83
N ALA A 63 -0.98 14.83 -8.17
CA ALA A 63 -0.61 14.21 -9.44
C ALA A 63 -1.14 14.99 -10.66
N VAL A 64 -2.33 15.60 -10.56
CA VAL A 64 -2.89 16.45 -11.63
C VAL A 64 -2.14 17.78 -11.73
N GLN A 65 -1.74 18.36 -10.59
CA GLN A 65 -1.01 19.64 -10.55
C GLN A 65 0.48 19.53 -10.93
N GLY A 66 0.97 18.36 -11.36
CA GLY A 66 2.37 18.13 -11.71
C GLY A 66 3.30 17.81 -10.53
N GLY A 67 2.76 17.48 -9.35
CA GLY A 67 3.50 16.92 -8.22
C GLY A 67 4.51 17.84 -7.51
N GLN A 68 4.68 19.09 -7.98
CA GLN A 68 5.70 20.05 -7.51
C GLN A 68 5.11 21.23 -6.72
N GLY A 69 3.79 21.24 -6.47
CA GLY A 69 3.11 22.30 -5.74
C GLY A 69 2.90 21.95 -4.26
N ALA A 70 3.13 22.92 -3.36
CA ALA A 70 2.61 22.83 -2.01
C ALA A 70 1.08 22.72 -2.05
N VAL A 71 0.50 21.96 -1.12
CA VAL A 71 -0.97 21.82 -1.03
C VAL A 71 -1.56 23.17 -0.63
N SER A 72 -2.26 23.82 -1.56
CA SER A 72 -2.91 25.11 -1.31
C SER A 72 -4.01 24.97 -0.25
N ALA A 73 -4.39 26.08 0.41
CA ALA A 73 -5.51 26.07 1.36
C ALA A 73 -6.81 25.61 0.69
N SER A 74 -7.13 26.16 -0.50
CA SER A 74 -8.31 25.77 -1.27
C SER A 74 -8.33 24.29 -1.67
N MET A 75 -7.16 23.71 -1.98
CA MET A 75 -7.05 22.26 -2.24
C MET A 75 -7.34 21.46 -0.98
N ARG A 76 -6.81 21.86 0.19
CA ARG A 76 -7.11 21.21 1.47
C ARG A 76 -8.59 21.25 1.78
N ASP A 77 -9.23 22.40 1.61
CA ASP A 77 -10.67 22.56 1.84
C ASP A 77 -11.49 21.65 0.92
N THR A 78 -11.10 21.57 -0.36
CA THR A 78 -11.73 20.68 -1.35
C THR A 78 -11.57 19.21 -0.96
N VAL A 79 -10.36 18.79 -0.58
CA VAL A 79 -10.08 17.41 -0.14
C VAL A 79 -10.86 17.06 1.13
N ASN A 80 -10.94 17.98 2.09
CA ASN A 80 -11.70 17.78 3.32
C ASN A 80 -13.19 17.61 3.03
N ALA A 81 -13.79 18.50 2.23
CA ALA A 81 -15.20 18.41 1.86
C ALA A 81 -15.51 17.10 1.10
N LEU A 82 -14.63 16.68 0.20
CA LEU A 82 -14.77 15.41 -0.52
C LEU A 82 -14.64 14.20 0.41
N THR A 83 -13.70 14.25 1.35
CA THR A 83 -13.50 13.19 2.36
C THR A 83 -14.74 13.06 3.23
N GLU A 84 -15.32 14.17 3.70
CA GLU A 84 -16.56 14.17 4.47
C GLU A 84 -17.73 13.59 3.69
N ASN A 85 -17.84 13.89 2.39
CA ASN A 85 -18.88 13.31 1.53
C ASN A 85 -18.75 11.79 1.42
N VAL A 86 -17.52 11.28 1.26
CA VAL A 86 -17.24 9.83 1.21
C VAL A 86 -17.59 9.17 2.54
N VAL A 87 -17.13 9.75 3.66
CA VAL A 87 -17.41 9.25 5.00
C VAL A 87 -18.92 9.21 5.26
N ARG A 88 -19.64 10.30 4.96
CA ARG A 88 -21.09 10.36 5.11
C ARG A 88 -21.82 9.31 4.27
N ALA A 89 -21.34 9.03 3.05
CA ALA A 89 -21.93 8.00 2.19
C ALA A 89 -21.70 6.59 2.74
N LEU A 90 -20.49 6.30 3.23
CA LEU A 90 -20.15 5.01 3.84
C LEU A 90 -20.97 4.75 5.11
N LEU A 91 -21.02 5.71 6.03
CA LEU A 91 -21.73 5.56 7.31
C LEU A 91 -23.24 5.41 7.12
N ARG A 92 -23.83 6.08 6.12
CA ARG A 92 -25.27 5.96 5.83
C ARG A 92 -25.66 4.53 5.48
N SER A 93 -24.77 3.75 4.88
CA SER A 93 -25.03 2.34 4.56
C SER A 93 -25.05 1.44 5.80
N ARG A 94 -24.47 1.88 6.93
CA ARG A 94 -24.25 1.09 8.15
C ARG A 94 -24.35 1.99 9.40
N PRO A 95 -25.57 2.42 9.79
CA PRO A 95 -25.76 3.41 10.86
C PRO A 95 -25.35 2.91 12.26
N SER A 96 -25.26 1.59 12.47
CA SER A 96 -24.92 0.96 13.76
C SER A 96 -23.48 0.43 13.82
N GLY A 97 -22.59 0.90 12.95
CA GLY A 97 -21.25 0.33 12.80
C GLY A 97 -21.22 -0.87 11.85
N GLY A 98 -20.02 -1.42 11.67
CA GLY A 98 -19.82 -2.63 10.87
C GLY A 98 -18.54 -2.62 10.04
N THR A 99 -18.47 -3.57 9.12
CA THR A 99 -17.29 -3.79 8.30
C THR A 99 -17.59 -3.55 6.82
N PHE A 100 -16.65 -2.94 6.12
CA PHE A 100 -16.67 -2.77 4.66
C PHE A 100 -15.35 -3.22 4.05
N HIS A 101 -15.41 -3.60 2.78
CA HIS A 101 -14.20 -3.91 2.03
C HIS A 101 -13.49 -2.61 1.65
N ILE A 102 -12.17 -2.67 1.50
CA ILE A 102 -11.39 -1.53 1.02
C ILE A 102 -11.80 -1.06 -0.39
N GLU A 103 -12.42 -1.94 -1.19
CA GLU A 103 -12.98 -1.56 -2.49
C GLU A 103 -14.21 -0.65 -2.34
N ASP A 104 -15.07 -0.88 -1.34
CA ASP A 104 -16.24 -0.03 -1.09
C ASP A 104 -15.82 1.44 -0.84
N ILE A 105 -14.68 1.65 -0.17
CA ILE A 105 -14.12 2.99 0.05
C ILE A 105 -13.63 3.59 -1.26
N GLN A 106 -12.94 2.81 -2.09
CA GLN A 106 -12.44 3.28 -3.38
C GLN A 106 -13.59 3.69 -4.31
N ASP A 107 -14.64 2.87 -4.38
CA ASP A 107 -15.83 3.15 -5.17
C ASP A 107 -16.51 4.45 -4.71
N GLN A 108 -16.61 4.68 -3.39
CA GLN A 108 -17.16 5.93 -2.88
C GLN A 108 -16.27 7.14 -3.16
N VAL A 109 -14.94 6.99 -3.15
CA VAL A 109 -14.01 8.06 -3.52
C VAL A 109 -14.17 8.41 -5.00
N GLU A 110 -14.18 7.43 -5.89
CA GLU A 110 -14.39 7.62 -7.32
C GLU A 110 -15.75 8.27 -7.61
N LEU A 111 -16.81 7.76 -6.98
CA LEU A 111 -18.15 8.32 -7.13
C LEU A 111 -18.23 9.77 -6.64
N SER A 112 -17.59 10.09 -5.50
CA SER A 112 -17.53 11.45 -4.96
C SER A 112 -16.83 12.40 -5.93
N LEU A 113 -15.66 12.01 -6.45
CA LEU A 113 -14.89 12.80 -7.43
C LEU A 113 -15.68 13.03 -8.73
N MET A 114 -16.37 12.00 -9.23
CA MET A 114 -17.19 12.12 -10.43
C MET A 114 -18.39 13.06 -10.23
N ARG A 115 -19.07 12.97 -9.08
CA ARG A 115 -20.23 13.83 -8.74
C ARG A 115 -19.87 15.30 -8.58
N THR A 116 -18.67 15.59 -8.11
CA THR A 116 -18.18 16.96 -7.98
C THR A 116 -17.50 17.49 -9.24
N GLY A 117 -17.53 16.75 -10.35
CA GLY A 117 -16.93 17.16 -11.63
C GLY A 117 -15.40 17.09 -11.66
N GLN A 118 -14.76 16.46 -10.67
CA GLN A 118 -13.30 16.35 -10.55
C GLN A 118 -12.77 15.18 -11.39
N HIS A 119 -13.10 15.15 -12.68
CA HIS A 119 -12.84 14.01 -13.57
C HIS A 119 -11.34 13.74 -13.78
N GLU A 120 -10.52 14.78 -13.86
CA GLU A 120 -9.07 14.63 -14.01
C GLU A 120 -8.44 14.00 -12.77
N VAL A 121 -8.88 14.43 -11.59
CA VAL A 121 -8.45 13.88 -10.30
C VAL A 121 -8.92 12.44 -10.15
N ALA A 122 -10.14 12.11 -10.58
CA ALA A 122 -10.63 10.73 -10.58
C ALA A 122 -9.74 9.81 -11.43
N ARG A 123 -9.36 10.24 -12.64
CA ARG A 123 -8.41 9.50 -13.50
C ARG A 123 -7.06 9.32 -12.82
N ALA A 124 -6.51 10.40 -12.23
CA ALA A 124 -5.25 10.35 -11.50
C ALA A 124 -5.32 9.42 -10.27
N TYR A 125 -6.45 9.39 -9.57
CA TYR A 125 -6.70 8.49 -8.45
C TYR A 125 -6.68 7.01 -8.87
N VAL A 126 -7.35 6.67 -9.97
CA VAL A 126 -7.34 5.30 -10.54
C VAL A 126 -5.90 4.86 -10.87
N LEU A 127 -5.14 5.71 -11.57
CA LEU A 127 -3.74 5.41 -11.88
C LEU A 127 -2.86 5.29 -10.62
N TYR A 128 -3.10 6.12 -9.61
CA TYR A 128 -2.39 6.04 -8.33
C TYR A 128 -2.66 4.72 -7.59
N ARG A 129 -3.92 4.26 -7.52
CA ARG A 129 -4.24 2.97 -6.87
C ARG A 129 -3.67 1.78 -7.63
N GLU A 130 -3.63 1.83 -8.96
CA GLU A 130 -3.03 0.79 -9.80
C GLU A 130 -1.54 0.69 -9.56
N ARG A 131 -0.83 1.83 -9.58
CA ARG A 131 0.60 1.89 -9.23
C ARG A 131 0.88 1.30 -7.85
N ARG A 132 0.08 1.67 -6.84
CA ARG A 132 0.19 1.10 -5.49
C ARG A 132 -0.15 -0.40 -5.42
N ALA A 133 -1.00 -0.91 -6.31
CA ALA A 133 -1.26 -2.34 -6.41
C ALA A 133 -0.05 -3.07 -7.03
N GLN A 134 0.54 -2.51 -8.09
CA GLN A 134 1.74 -3.04 -8.73
C GLN A 134 2.95 -3.03 -7.79
N GLU A 135 3.16 -1.95 -7.04
CA GLU A 135 4.23 -1.85 -6.03
C GLU A 135 4.11 -2.94 -4.96
N ARG A 136 2.89 -3.20 -4.46
CA ARG A 136 2.66 -4.30 -3.50
C ARG A 136 2.89 -5.68 -4.12
N ALA A 137 2.49 -5.87 -5.38
CA ALA A 137 2.74 -7.13 -6.09
C ALA A 137 4.24 -7.38 -6.25
N ARG A 138 5.01 -6.35 -6.61
CA ARG A 138 6.48 -6.39 -6.68
C ARG A 138 7.10 -6.71 -5.32
N GLN A 139 6.73 -6.00 -4.26
CA GLN A 139 7.23 -6.26 -2.91
C GLN A 139 6.93 -7.70 -2.45
N LYS A 140 5.75 -8.24 -2.79
CA LYS A 140 5.40 -9.63 -2.48
C LYS A 140 6.27 -10.62 -3.28
N ALA A 141 6.57 -10.33 -4.54
CA ALA A 141 7.47 -11.14 -5.36
C ALA A 141 8.92 -11.08 -4.86
N ASP A 142 9.40 -9.90 -4.47
CA ASP A 142 10.76 -9.72 -3.93
C ASP A 142 10.93 -10.47 -2.60
N VAL A 143 9.95 -10.38 -1.69
CA VAL A 143 9.95 -11.13 -0.43
C VAL A 143 9.87 -12.64 -0.69
N ALA A 144 9.05 -13.10 -1.65
CA ALA A 144 8.98 -14.51 -2.03
C ALA A 144 10.29 -15.03 -2.65
N SER A 145 11.05 -14.16 -3.33
CA SER A 145 12.34 -14.51 -3.94
C SER A 145 13.50 -14.51 -2.93
N GLN A 146 13.36 -13.78 -1.82
CA GLN A 146 14.36 -13.70 -0.74
C GLN A 146 14.11 -14.69 0.41
N ALA A 147 12.87 -15.15 0.57
CA ALA A 147 12.61 -16.32 1.40
C ALA A 147 13.23 -17.53 0.69
N ALA A 148 14.33 -18.06 1.23
CA ALA A 148 14.89 -19.33 0.77
C ALA A 148 13.74 -20.34 0.65
N ALA A 149 13.60 -20.97 -0.52
CA ALA A 149 12.58 -21.97 -0.74
C ALA A 149 12.62 -22.95 0.45
N PRO A 150 11.47 -23.24 1.10
CA PRO A 150 11.48 -24.15 2.24
C PRO A 150 12.14 -25.45 1.81
N VAL A 151 13.21 -25.84 2.50
CA VAL A 151 13.91 -27.10 2.21
C VAL A 151 12.95 -28.22 2.58
N LEU A 152 12.34 -28.83 1.57
CA LEU A 152 11.50 -30.01 1.72
C LEU A 152 12.37 -31.14 2.29
N HIS A 153 11.86 -31.86 3.28
CA HIS A 153 12.50 -33.06 3.77
C HIS A 153 11.70 -34.29 3.36
N VAL A 154 12.42 -35.40 3.17
CA VAL A 154 11.88 -36.72 2.87
C VAL A 154 12.33 -37.72 3.94
N LEU A 155 11.49 -38.72 4.21
CA LEU A 155 11.82 -39.85 5.08
C LEU A 155 12.45 -40.99 4.27
N ASP A 156 13.69 -41.33 4.59
CA ASP A 156 14.40 -42.50 4.07
C ASP A 156 14.70 -43.45 5.24
N GLY A 157 14.02 -44.60 5.30
CA GLY A 157 14.18 -45.56 6.40
C GLY A 157 13.88 -44.96 7.78
N ASN A 158 12.88 -44.09 7.88
CA ASN A 158 12.53 -43.32 9.08
C ASN A 158 13.53 -42.22 9.49
N VAL A 159 14.49 -41.90 8.62
CA VAL A 159 15.45 -40.79 8.80
C VAL A 159 15.05 -39.62 7.91
N ARG A 160 14.87 -38.45 8.52
CA ARG A 160 14.55 -37.21 7.82
C ARG A 160 15.79 -36.64 7.14
N LYS A 161 15.77 -36.52 5.82
CA LYS A 161 16.86 -35.95 5.00
C LYS A 161 16.32 -34.82 4.11
N PRO A 162 17.11 -33.78 3.81
CA PRO A 162 16.69 -32.76 2.85
C PRO A 162 16.50 -33.39 1.47
N LEU A 163 15.44 -32.99 0.77
CA LEU A 163 15.17 -33.40 -0.60
C LEU A 163 16.28 -32.84 -1.51
N ASP A 164 16.99 -33.75 -2.17
CA ASP A 164 17.90 -33.37 -3.26
C ASP A 164 17.09 -33.07 -4.52
N GLN A 165 16.73 -31.80 -4.70
CA GLN A 165 16.00 -31.34 -5.87
C GLN A 165 16.80 -31.52 -7.17
N GLY A 166 18.13 -31.41 -7.11
CA GLY A 166 18.99 -31.58 -8.29
C GLY A 166 18.96 -33.02 -8.79
N ALA A 167 19.05 -34.00 -7.88
CA ALA A 167 18.92 -35.40 -8.22
C ALA A 167 17.53 -35.73 -8.79
N LEU A 168 16.45 -35.17 -8.24
CA LEU A 168 15.09 -35.35 -8.73
C LEU A 168 14.91 -34.80 -10.16
N VAL A 169 15.39 -33.58 -10.42
CA VAL A 169 15.31 -32.96 -11.75
C VAL A 169 16.08 -33.79 -12.78
N ASN A 170 17.32 -34.18 -12.46
CA ASN A 170 18.14 -35.01 -13.35
C ASN A 170 17.47 -36.37 -13.66
N LEU A 171 16.78 -36.95 -12.67
CA LEU A 171 16.04 -38.20 -12.87
C LEU A 171 14.86 -38.00 -13.83
N ILE A 172 14.10 -36.92 -13.69
CA ILE A 172 12.97 -36.61 -14.57
C ILE A 172 13.46 -36.29 -15.99
N GLU A 173 14.53 -35.51 -16.12
CA GLU A 173 15.14 -35.18 -17.41
C GLU A 173 15.67 -36.42 -18.13
N SER A 174 16.42 -37.29 -17.42
CA SER A 174 16.93 -38.53 -18.00
C SER A 174 15.82 -39.51 -18.37
N ALA A 175 14.72 -39.56 -17.61
CA ALA A 175 13.54 -40.33 -17.96
C ALA A 175 12.83 -39.81 -19.22
N CYS A 176 12.90 -38.49 -19.50
CA CYS A 176 12.30 -37.87 -20.68
C CYS A 176 13.19 -37.89 -21.93
N ALA A 177 14.51 -38.12 -21.79
CA ALA A 177 15.50 -37.95 -22.86
C ALA A 177 15.32 -38.85 -24.11
N HIS A 178 14.58 -39.95 -23.99
CA HIS A 178 14.33 -40.90 -25.09
C HIS A 178 12.86 -41.00 -25.52
N LEU A 179 12.04 -40.02 -25.14
CA LEU A 179 10.62 -39.97 -25.52
C LEU A 179 10.41 -39.03 -26.73
N SER A 180 9.18 -39.00 -27.24
CA SER A 180 8.79 -38.13 -28.34
C SER A 180 8.97 -36.65 -27.99
N ALA A 181 9.10 -35.80 -29.01
CA ALA A 181 9.30 -34.35 -28.86
C ALA A 181 8.16 -33.62 -28.13
N ASP A 182 7.00 -34.27 -27.97
CA ASP A 182 5.86 -33.75 -27.22
C ASP A 182 6.05 -33.87 -25.70
N VAL A 183 6.98 -34.71 -25.25
CA VAL A 183 7.28 -34.90 -23.82
C VAL A 183 8.40 -33.97 -23.39
N LYS A 184 8.07 -33.04 -22.49
CA LYS A 184 9.01 -32.06 -21.94
C LYS A 184 9.16 -32.27 -20.44
N ALA A 185 10.40 -32.29 -19.95
CA ALA A 185 10.71 -32.46 -18.53
C ALA A 185 10.23 -31.26 -17.69
N ASP A 186 10.39 -30.03 -18.21
CA ASP A 186 10.05 -28.79 -17.50
C ASP A 186 8.65 -28.76 -16.86
N PRO A 187 7.53 -29.03 -17.58
CA PRO A 187 6.21 -29.03 -16.98
C PRO A 187 6.02 -30.16 -15.95
N ILE A 188 6.69 -31.30 -16.12
CA ILE A 188 6.62 -32.43 -15.18
C ILE A 188 7.33 -32.07 -13.87
N VAL A 189 8.53 -31.49 -13.97
CA VAL A 189 9.28 -30.98 -12.82
C VAL A 189 8.45 -29.93 -12.07
N ALA A 190 7.90 -28.94 -12.78
CA ALA A 190 7.12 -27.87 -12.19
C ALA A 190 5.88 -28.38 -11.43
N GLU A 191 5.13 -29.31 -12.02
CA GLU A 191 3.95 -29.89 -11.39
C GLU A 191 4.31 -30.81 -10.22
N THR A 192 5.43 -31.55 -10.31
CA THR A 192 5.91 -32.41 -9.23
C THR A 192 6.29 -31.58 -8.00
N LEU A 193 7.11 -30.54 -8.18
CA LEU A 193 7.54 -29.62 -7.11
C LEU A 193 6.37 -28.89 -6.46
N ARG A 194 5.32 -28.57 -7.24
CA ARG A 194 4.12 -27.92 -6.73
C ARG A 194 3.30 -28.79 -5.77
N ASN A 195 3.32 -30.11 -5.98
CA ASN A 195 2.51 -31.07 -5.21
C ASN A 195 3.29 -31.77 -4.09
N LEU A 196 4.56 -31.40 -3.88
CA LEU A 196 5.38 -31.93 -2.79
C LEU A 196 5.03 -31.25 -1.46
N TYR A 197 4.94 -32.06 -0.41
CA TYR A 197 4.73 -31.63 0.97
C TYR A 197 5.89 -32.11 1.84
N ASP A 198 6.22 -31.34 2.89
CA ASP A 198 7.26 -31.73 3.85
C ASP A 198 6.81 -32.95 4.65
N GLY A 199 7.59 -34.03 4.65
CA GLY A 199 7.19 -35.32 5.20
C GLY A 199 8.10 -36.44 4.75
#